data_AF-A0A3D9C0D5-F1
#
_entry.id   AF-A0A3D9C0D5-F1
#
_cell.length_a   1.000
_cell.length_b   1.000
_cell.length_c   1.000
_cell.angle_alpha   90.00
_cell.angle_beta   90.00
_cell.angle_gamma   90.00
#
_symmetry.space_group_name_H-M   'P 1'
#
loop_
_entity.id
_entity.type
_entity.pdbx_description
1 polymer ?
#
loop_
_entity_poly.entity_id
_entity_poly.type
_entity_poly.pdbx_seq_one_letter_code
_entity_poly.pdbx_strand_id
1 'polypeptide(L)'
;MKKLILGMAIVASALVFGQKKDVNAQLQEANKAAMDAYNAKNYAAAAPKFVEVYDLLKANGQDNKLYMYYAGLSQALANNSDAAIKIYSDLVNSGFTGVETTYTAKEKKSGQVVNLDKATWELMKKSSDYSDFKTEQSKGVEEDLYETLASLYLNAKKPNEALVVIEKGLAKYPNNAKLKENQTNAYLASGNTEKFVAGLKEQLAKNPNDATNWYNLGVMQAKTPATVNDALESFKKAIELKPDFANAYQNLVYTTIGDDSKIVTEINALRKDKPDAATKLIDERKARFTQALPFAESWYKADPKSIDAVSTLKEIYVVTKNMDKVKEMKAKEAELSAAAK
;
A
#
# COMPACT_ATOMS: atom_id res chain seq x y z
N MET A 1 -3.80 9.96 6.72
CA MET A 1 -2.63 10.84 6.99
C MET A 1 -2.86 11.95 8.01
N LYS A 2 -4.08 12.48 8.23
CA LYS A 2 -4.34 13.59 9.19
C LYS A 2 -4.15 13.29 10.71
N LYS A 3 -3.80 12.07 11.14
CA LYS A 3 -3.77 11.68 12.56
C LYS A 3 -2.38 11.41 13.18
N LEU A 4 -1.30 11.39 12.39
CA LEU A 4 0.05 11.03 12.90
C LEU A 4 0.86 12.23 13.43
N ILE A 5 0.50 13.46 13.10
CA ILE A 5 1.21 14.67 13.52
C ILE A 5 1.03 14.95 15.03
N LEU A 6 0.03 14.33 15.68
CA LEU A 6 -0.32 14.61 17.07
C LEU A 6 0.74 14.14 18.09
N GLY A 7 1.68 13.26 17.69
CA GLY A 7 2.75 12.77 18.56
C GLY A 7 3.95 13.72 18.69
N MET A 8 4.15 14.64 17.74
CA MET A 8 5.17 15.69 17.84
C MET A 8 4.66 16.89 18.65
N ALA A 9 3.88 16.64 19.70
CA ALA A 9 3.70 17.61 20.75
C ALA A 9 5.09 17.82 21.36
N ILE A 10 5.67 18.96 20.97
CA ILE A 10 6.92 19.56 21.44
C ILE A 10 7.29 18.96 22.80
N VAL A 11 8.50 18.40 22.89
CA VAL A 11 9.20 18.19 24.17
C VAL A 11 9.36 19.58 24.80
N ALA A 12 8.26 20.09 25.33
CA ALA A 12 8.12 21.29 26.15
C ALA A 12 8.02 20.85 27.62
N SER A 13 8.39 19.60 27.93
CA SER A 13 8.77 19.21 29.28
C SER A 13 10.06 19.95 29.58
N ALA A 14 9.90 21.05 30.32
CA ALA A 14 10.91 21.95 30.81
C ALA A 14 12.26 21.26 31.11
N LEU A 15 13.20 21.36 30.18
CA LEU A 15 14.61 21.11 30.42
C LEU A 15 15.16 22.28 31.25
N VAL A 16 14.99 22.19 32.57
CA VAL A 16 15.73 23.02 33.53
C VAL A 16 16.76 22.13 34.21
N PHE A 17 17.97 22.68 34.33
CA PHE A 17 19.16 22.18 35.03
C PHE A 17 20.11 21.29 34.22
N GLY A 18 20.85 21.92 33.29
CA GLY A 18 22.16 21.41 32.87
C GLY A 18 22.65 21.81 31.47
N GLN A 19 21.76 22.20 30.55
CA GLN A 19 22.15 22.41 29.14
C GLN A 19 22.61 23.84 28.84
N LYS A 20 23.57 23.98 27.90
CA LYS A 20 23.93 25.26 27.31
C LYS A 20 22.71 25.84 26.59
N LYS A 21 22.34 27.07 26.95
CA LYS A 21 21.15 27.82 26.48
C LYS A 21 20.96 27.79 24.94
N ASP A 22 22.05 27.68 24.18
CA ASP A 22 22.05 27.68 22.71
C ASP A 22 21.49 26.40 22.08
N VAL A 23 21.70 25.23 22.68
CA VAL A 23 21.31 23.94 22.07
C VAL A 23 19.79 23.75 22.05
N ASN A 24 19.09 24.23 23.08
CA ASN A 24 17.63 24.19 23.12
C ASN A 24 16.99 25.15 22.11
N ALA A 25 17.61 26.31 21.88
CA ALA A 25 17.14 27.24 20.84
C ALA A 25 17.30 26.63 19.44
N GLN A 26 18.46 26.03 19.15
CA GLN A 26 18.72 25.33 17.89
C GLN A 26 17.74 24.19 17.64
N LEU A 27 17.46 23.38 18.67
CA LEU A 27 16.50 22.28 18.57
C LEU A 27 15.09 22.78 18.24
N GLN A 28 14.62 23.84 18.91
CA GLN A 28 13.31 24.44 18.66
C GLN A 28 13.21 25.01 17.25
N GLU A 29 14.25 25.71 16.79
CA GLU A 29 14.30 26.28 15.45
C GLU A 29 14.31 25.19 14.37
N ALA A 30 15.17 24.18 14.50
CA ALA A 30 15.26 23.07 13.55
C ALA A 30 13.93 22.29 13.47
N ASN A 31 13.30 22.02 14.61
CA ASN A 31 12.01 21.33 14.65
C ASN A 31 10.90 22.15 14.01
N LYS A 32 10.83 23.46 14.31
CA LYS A 32 9.88 24.34 13.66
C LYS A 32 10.07 24.37 12.14
N ALA A 33 11.31 24.49 11.67
CA ALA A 33 11.63 24.49 10.25
C ALA A 33 11.24 23.16 9.57
N ALA A 34 11.51 22.02 10.22
CA ALA A 34 11.10 20.71 9.71
C ALA A 34 9.58 20.60 9.54
N MET A 35 8.83 21.00 10.56
CA MET A 35 7.37 20.93 10.58
C MET A 35 6.73 21.89 9.58
N ASP A 36 7.21 23.13 9.50
CA ASP A 36 6.70 24.14 8.56
C ASP A 36 6.92 23.66 7.11
N ALA A 37 8.13 23.14 6.80
CA ALA A 37 8.43 22.58 5.48
C ALA A 37 7.56 21.35 5.16
N TYR A 38 7.39 20.43 6.11
CA TYR A 38 6.56 19.24 5.94
C TYR A 38 5.09 19.60 5.68
N ASN A 39 4.53 20.52 6.47
CA ASN A 39 3.16 21.00 6.32
C ASN A 39 2.94 21.74 5.00
N ALA A 40 3.96 22.47 4.53
CA ALA A 40 3.98 23.09 3.21
C ALA A 40 4.19 22.08 2.05
N LYS A 41 4.30 20.77 2.35
CA LYS A 41 4.62 19.69 1.40
C LYS A 41 5.98 19.87 0.70
N ASN A 42 6.86 20.69 1.25
CA ASN A 42 8.23 20.83 0.79
C ASN A 42 9.10 19.74 1.46
N TYR A 43 8.88 18.50 1.05
CA TYR A 43 9.48 17.33 1.71
C TYR A 43 11.00 17.27 1.52
N ALA A 44 11.52 17.79 0.41
CA ALA A 44 12.96 17.90 0.16
C ALA A 44 13.65 18.81 1.19
N ALA A 45 13.00 19.90 1.63
CA ALA A 45 13.49 20.76 2.69
C ALA A 45 13.23 20.19 4.10
N ALA A 46 12.11 19.48 4.28
CA ALA A 46 11.75 18.91 5.58
C ALA A 46 12.69 17.76 6.00
N ALA A 47 13.06 16.88 5.07
CA ALA A 47 13.87 15.70 5.36
C ALA A 47 15.19 15.98 6.10
N PRO A 48 16.09 16.86 5.61
CA PRO A 48 17.34 17.16 6.32
C PRO A 48 17.10 17.84 7.67
N LYS A 49 16.01 18.62 7.82
CA LYS A 49 15.67 19.25 9.10
C LYS A 49 15.20 18.24 10.15
N PHE A 50 14.47 17.19 9.76
CA PHE A 50 14.16 16.10 10.68
C PHE A 50 15.41 15.32 11.11
N VAL A 51 16.39 15.12 10.22
CA VAL A 51 17.69 14.52 10.59
C VAL A 51 18.44 15.42 11.57
N GLU A 52 18.49 16.73 11.33
CA GLU A 52 19.12 17.71 12.23
C GLU A 52 18.51 17.67 13.64
N VAL A 53 17.18 17.59 13.74
CA VAL A 53 16.48 17.45 15.02
C VAL A 53 16.87 16.15 15.73
N TYR A 54 16.92 15.03 15.00
CA TYR A 54 17.36 13.74 15.56
C TYR A 54 18.80 13.82 16.10
N ASP A 55 19.72 14.39 15.33
CA ASP A 55 21.13 14.46 15.72
C ASP A 55 21.34 15.36 16.95
N LEU A 56 20.64 16.50 17.02
CA LEU A 56 20.65 17.39 18.19
C LEU A 56 20.11 16.69 19.44
N LEU A 57 19.02 15.93 19.33
CA LEU A 57 18.47 15.14 20.44
C LEU A 57 19.45 14.05 20.88
N LYS A 58 20.02 13.32 19.91
CA LYS A 58 20.96 12.23 20.17
C LYS A 58 22.24 12.71 20.85
N ALA A 59 22.77 13.86 20.44
CA ALA A 59 23.92 14.50 21.08
C ALA A 59 23.65 14.85 22.56
N ASN A 60 22.38 15.01 22.94
CA ASN A 60 21.93 15.23 24.31
C ASN A 60 21.44 13.95 25.01
N GLY A 61 21.73 12.77 24.46
CA GLY A 61 21.35 11.48 25.04
C GLY A 61 19.91 11.05 24.79
N GLN A 62 19.17 11.74 23.91
CA GLN A 62 17.79 11.41 23.55
C GLN A 62 17.72 10.76 22.16
N ASP A 63 17.54 9.44 22.09
CA ASP A 63 17.47 8.69 20.83
C ASP A 63 16.02 8.64 20.27
N ASN A 64 15.42 9.80 19.99
CA ASN A 64 14.06 9.86 19.44
C ASN A 64 14.04 9.59 17.93
N LYS A 65 14.05 8.30 17.58
CA LYS A 65 14.01 7.81 16.19
C LYS A 65 12.73 8.15 15.42
N LEU A 66 11.70 8.72 16.05
CA LEU A 66 10.50 9.19 15.34
C LEU A 66 10.85 10.30 14.32
N TYR A 67 11.84 11.14 14.63
CA TYR A 67 12.34 12.13 13.68
C TYR A 67 13.02 11.48 12.47
N MET A 68 13.74 10.38 12.65
CA MET A 68 14.28 9.59 11.54
C MET A 68 13.15 8.96 10.70
N TYR A 69 12.05 8.52 11.32
CA TYR A 69 10.87 8.06 10.57
C TYR A 69 10.30 9.16 9.66
N TYR A 70 10.15 10.38 10.18
CA TYR A 70 9.68 11.52 9.39
C TYR A 70 10.68 12.00 8.34
N ALA A 71 11.99 11.88 8.62
CA ALA A 71 13.02 12.11 7.62
C ALA A 71 12.90 11.12 6.46
N GLY A 72 12.79 9.83 6.75
CA GLY A 72 12.58 8.78 5.73
C GLY A 72 11.30 8.98 4.92
N LEU A 73 10.20 9.36 5.59
CA LEU A 73 8.93 9.67 4.94
C LEU A 73 9.07 10.86 3.99
N SER A 74 9.74 11.90 4.45
CA SER A 74 9.98 13.11 3.66
C SER A 74 10.87 12.82 2.46
N GLN A 75 11.89 11.97 2.61
CA GLN A 75 12.69 11.51 1.47
C GLN A 75 11.85 10.73 0.45
N ALA A 76 10.99 9.81 0.91
CA ALA A 76 10.11 9.05 0.03
C ALA A 76 9.15 9.96 -0.75
N LEU A 77 8.53 10.92 -0.06
CA LEU A 77 7.60 11.90 -0.67
C LEU A 77 8.32 12.92 -1.58
N ALA A 78 9.62 13.11 -1.39
CA ALA A 78 10.48 13.89 -2.28
C ALA A 78 11.04 13.08 -3.47
N ASN A 79 10.62 11.83 -3.65
CA ASN A 79 11.12 10.87 -4.65
C ASN A 79 12.62 10.50 -4.50
N ASN A 80 13.20 10.70 -3.32
CA ASN A 80 14.57 10.31 -2.99
C ASN A 80 14.60 8.88 -2.42
N SER A 81 14.27 7.90 -3.26
CA SER A 81 14.04 6.51 -2.85
C SER A 81 15.22 5.88 -2.12
N ASP A 82 16.46 6.07 -2.58
CA ASP A 82 17.63 5.45 -1.94
C ASP A 82 17.87 5.96 -0.51
N ALA A 83 17.69 7.27 -0.29
CA ALA A 83 17.82 7.87 1.03
C ALA A 83 16.70 7.38 1.97
N ALA A 84 15.47 7.30 1.46
CA ALA A 84 14.34 6.77 2.22
C ALA A 84 14.55 5.29 2.61
N ILE A 85 14.97 4.45 1.65
CA ILE A 85 15.25 3.02 1.87
C ILE A 85 16.32 2.87 2.96
N LYS A 86 17.42 3.63 2.88
CA LYS A 86 18.47 3.56 3.89
C LYS A 86 17.93 3.85 5.29
N ILE A 87 17.24 4.98 5.46
CA ILE A 87 16.69 5.40 6.75
C ILE A 87 15.70 4.36 7.29
N TYR A 88 14.78 3.88 6.46
CA TYR A 88 13.77 2.92 6.90
C TYR A 88 14.33 1.53 7.17
N SER A 89 15.33 1.08 6.43
CA SER A 89 16.06 -0.15 6.75
C SER A 89 16.77 -0.06 8.09
N ASP A 90 17.41 1.08 8.41
CA ASP A 90 18.03 1.31 9.71
C ASP A 90 16.99 1.27 10.84
N LEU A 91 15.83 1.90 10.65
CA LEU A 91 14.73 1.86 11.63
C LEU A 91 14.22 0.43 11.86
N VAL A 92 13.92 -0.31 10.78
CA VAL A 92 13.46 -1.71 10.87
C VAL A 92 14.49 -2.58 11.57
N ASN A 93 15.77 -2.44 11.23
CA ASN A 93 16.86 -3.23 11.84
C ASN A 93 17.09 -2.86 13.31
N SER A 94 16.77 -1.63 13.72
CA SER A 94 16.86 -1.20 15.11
C SER A 94 15.68 -1.67 15.99
N GLY A 95 14.65 -2.30 15.40
CA GLY A 95 13.43 -2.68 16.11
C GLY A 95 12.55 -1.48 16.50
N PHE A 96 12.67 -0.37 15.76
CA PHE A 96 11.89 0.84 16.03
C PHE A 96 10.40 0.59 15.78
N THR A 97 9.58 0.77 16.82
CA THR A 97 8.13 0.62 16.73
C THR A 97 7.38 1.95 16.59
N GLY A 98 8.02 3.06 16.98
CA GLY A 98 7.41 4.38 17.12
C GLY A 98 6.36 4.49 18.22
N VAL A 99 6.22 3.48 19.09
CA VAL A 99 5.39 3.60 20.30
C VAL A 99 6.09 4.52 21.28
N GLU A 100 5.42 5.62 21.62
CA GLU A 100 5.84 6.56 22.66
C GLU A 100 4.97 6.34 23.89
N THR A 101 5.57 6.42 25.08
CA THR A 101 4.83 6.41 26.34
C THR A 101 4.76 7.83 26.87
N THR A 102 3.56 8.36 27.00
CA THR A 102 3.30 9.64 27.67
C THR A 102 3.09 9.38 29.16
N TYR A 103 3.65 10.25 30.00
CA TYR A 103 3.51 10.17 31.45
C TYR A 103 2.76 11.42 31.90
N THR A 104 1.59 11.24 32.52
CA THR A 104 0.73 12.33 32.95
C THR A 104 0.52 12.31 34.47
N ALA A 105 0.35 13.48 35.05
CA ALA A 105 -0.05 13.64 36.45
C ALA A 105 -1.00 14.83 36.58
N LYS A 106 -1.91 14.76 37.56
CA LYS A 106 -2.81 15.86 37.91
C LYS A 106 -2.25 16.66 39.08
N GLU A 107 -1.98 17.94 38.84
CA GLU A 107 -1.68 18.91 39.89
C GLU A 107 -2.90 19.11 40.79
N LYS A 108 -2.74 18.98 42.11
CA LYS A 108 -3.87 19.12 43.05
C LYS A 108 -4.33 20.57 43.20
N LYS A 109 -3.40 21.53 43.16
CA LYS A 109 -3.71 22.96 43.35
C LYS A 109 -4.50 23.54 42.18
N SER A 110 -4.07 23.24 40.95
CA SER A 110 -4.70 23.78 39.73
C SER A 110 -5.78 22.85 39.16
N GLY A 111 -5.72 21.56 39.49
CA GLY A 111 -6.56 20.53 38.87
C GLY A 111 -6.13 20.16 37.45
N GLN A 112 -5.05 20.73 36.91
CA GLN A 112 -4.59 20.48 35.55
C GLN A 112 -3.85 19.15 35.44
N VAL A 113 -4.03 18.47 34.30
CA VAL A 113 -3.24 17.31 33.91
C VAL A 113 -2.05 17.79 33.10
N VAL A 114 -0.85 17.47 33.57
CA VAL A 114 0.42 17.86 32.94
C VAL A 114 1.12 16.63 32.35
N ASN A 115 1.78 16.81 31.21
CA ASN A 115 2.70 15.82 30.64
C ASN A 115 4.10 16.01 31.25
N LEU A 116 4.70 14.93 31.70
CA LEU A 116 6.00 14.91 32.35
C LEU A 116 6.93 13.93 31.60
N ASP A 117 8.23 14.17 31.64
CA ASP A 117 9.18 13.11 31.32
C ASP A 117 9.18 12.05 32.44
N LYS A 118 9.69 10.85 32.14
CA LYS A 118 9.67 9.73 33.09
C LYS A 118 10.37 10.05 34.42
N ALA A 119 11.51 10.74 34.38
CA ALA A 119 12.28 11.01 35.59
C ALA A 119 11.54 12.00 36.49
N THR A 120 11.00 13.07 35.90
CA THR A 120 10.16 14.04 36.61
C THR A 120 8.88 13.38 37.11
N TRP A 121 8.23 12.54 36.31
CA TRP A 121 7.03 11.82 36.71
C TRP A 121 7.27 10.92 37.94
N GLU A 122 8.37 10.17 37.96
CA GLU A 122 8.77 9.35 39.12
C GLU A 122 9.13 10.21 40.35
N LEU A 123 9.75 11.36 40.15
CA LEU A 123 10.03 12.30 41.24
C LEU A 123 8.74 12.88 41.82
N MET A 124 7.79 13.29 40.97
CA MET A 124 6.53 13.90 41.38
C MET A 124 5.63 12.95 42.16
N LYS A 125 5.76 11.62 41.99
CA LYS A 125 5.06 10.64 42.85
C LYS A 125 5.41 10.77 44.34
N LYS A 126 6.58 11.33 44.67
CA LYS A 126 7.01 11.58 46.05
C LYS A 126 6.47 12.91 46.60
N SER A 127 5.94 13.77 45.73
CA SER A 127 5.33 15.04 46.12
C SER A 127 3.87 14.86 46.49
N SER A 128 3.43 15.56 47.53
CA SER A 128 2.03 15.62 47.92
C SER A 128 1.19 16.54 47.00
N ASP A 129 1.83 17.35 46.15
CA ASP A 129 1.16 18.33 45.26
C ASP A 129 0.55 17.69 44.00
N TYR A 130 0.89 16.44 43.68
CA TYR A 130 0.43 15.74 42.47
C TYR A 130 -0.37 14.48 42.80
N SER A 131 -1.22 14.05 41.87
CA SER A 131 -2.09 12.88 41.96
C SER A 131 -2.41 12.32 40.57
N ASP A 132 -3.19 11.24 40.48
CA ASP A 132 -3.69 10.68 39.21
C ASP A 132 -2.59 10.45 38.16
N PHE A 133 -1.53 9.76 38.58
CA PHE A 133 -0.39 9.42 37.74
C PHE A 133 -0.78 8.33 36.73
N LYS A 134 -0.74 8.65 35.43
CA LYS A 134 -1.12 7.74 34.35
C LYS A 134 -0.04 7.65 33.29
N THR A 135 -0.04 6.53 32.58
CA THR A 135 0.76 6.33 31.38
C THR A 135 -0.13 5.95 30.22
N GLU A 136 0.11 6.51 29.05
CA GLU A 136 -0.59 6.16 27.81
C GLU A 136 0.42 5.87 26.70
N GLN A 137 0.21 4.77 25.97
CA GLN A 137 1.03 4.39 24.83
C GLN A 137 0.41 4.90 23.53
N SER A 138 1.22 5.54 22.69
CA SER A 138 0.80 5.93 21.36
C SER A 138 0.63 4.72 20.44
N LYS A 139 -0.14 4.89 19.36
CA LYS A 139 -0.12 3.92 18.26
C LYS A 139 1.26 3.96 17.60
N GLY A 140 1.91 2.80 17.52
CA GLY A 140 3.18 2.66 16.80
C GLY A 140 3.04 2.89 15.29
N VAL A 141 4.17 3.14 14.64
CA VAL A 141 4.30 3.32 13.18
C VAL A 141 5.00 2.12 12.52
N GLU A 142 5.25 1.06 13.27
CA GLU A 142 5.99 -0.12 12.81
C GLU A 142 5.32 -0.80 11.61
N GLU A 143 4.00 -0.93 11.63
CA GLU A 143 3.23 -1.49 10.53
C GLU A 143 3.40 -0.65 9.24
N ASP A 144 3.20 0.66 9.34
CA ASP A 144 3.38 1.62 8.23
C ASP A 144 4.84 1.63 7.72
N LEU A 145 5.81 1.42 8.61
CA LEU A 145 7.23 1.34 8.27
C LEU A 145 7.53 0.11 7.40
N TYR A 146 7.01 -1.07 7.76
CA TYR A 146 7.15 -2.27 6.92
C TYR A 146 6.46 -2.08 5.56
N GLU A 147 5.23 -1.53 5.54
CA GLU A 147 4.51 -1.25 4.31
C GLU A 147 5.33 -0.36 3.38
N THR A 148 5.82 0.77 3.91
CA THR A 148 6.50 1.78 3.09
C THR A 148 7.84 1.29 2.59
N LEU A 149 8.63 0.62 3.44
CA LEU A 149 9.92 0.08 3.02
C LEU A 149 9.77 -1.02 1.95
N ALA A 150 8.77 -1.90 2.08
CA ALA A 150 8.47 -2.91 1.07
C ALA A 150 8.12 -2.27 -0.28
N SER A 151 7.24 -1.26 -0.28
CA SER A 151 6.87 -0.55 -1.52
C SER A 151 8.06 0.21 -2.14
N LEU A 152 8.92 0.83 -1.31
CA LEU A 152 10.14 1.48 -1.80
C LEU A 152 11.09 0.50 -2.49
N TYR A 153 11.30 -0.69 -1.92
CA TYR A 153 12.12 -1.73 -2.55
C TYR A 153 11.51 -2.21 -3.88
N LEU A 154 10.19 -2.39 -3.95
CA LEU A 154 9.52 -2.78 -5.20
C LEU A 154 9.65 -1.72 -6.30
N ASN A 155 9.49 -0.45 -5.94
CA ASN A 155 9.68 0.67 -6.86
C ASN A 155 11.13 0.75 -7.35
N ALA A 156 12.09 0.47 -6.47
CA ALA A 156 13.52 0.38 -6.79
C ALA A 156 13.92 -0.91 -7.55
N LYS A 157 12.95 -1.74 -7.98
CA LYS A 157 13.17 -3.02 -8.68
C LYS A 157 14.05 -4.00 -7.87
N LYS A 158 13.90 -3.98 -6.54
CA LYS A 158 14.57 -4.85 -5.57
C LYS A 158 13.58 -5.79 -4.88
N PRO A 159 12.96 -6.73 -5.62
CA PRO A 159 11.86 -7.53 -5.11
C PRO A 159 12.29 -8.55 -4.04
N ASN A 160 13.54 -9.00 -4.05
CA ASN A 160 14.04 -9.94 -3.05
C ASN A 160 14.20 -9.26 -1.68
N GLU A 161 14.72 -8.04 -1.66
CA GLU A 161 14.81 -7.21 -0.45
C GLU A 161 13.41 -6.83 0.07
N ALA A 162 12.47 -6.54 -0.83
CA ALA A 162 11.08 -6.34 -0.45
C ALA A 162 10.50 -7.58 0.26
N LEU A 163 10.72 -8.78 -0.28
CA LEU A 163 10.23 -10.03 0.32
C LEU A 163 10.75 -10.23 1.76
N VAL A 164 12.01 -9.91 2.04
CA VAL A 164 12.58 -9.99 3.40
C VAL A 164 11.85 -9.06 4.37
N VAL A 165 11.57 -7.83 3.95
CA VAL A 165 10.84 -6.84 4.78
C VAL A 165 9.39 -7.25 4.97
N ILE A 166 8.74 -7.73 3.91
CA ILE A 166 7.36 -8.21 3.92
C ILE A 166 7.20 -9.41 4.86
N GLU A 167 8.13 -10.36 4.84
CA GLU A 167 8.11 -11.52 5.74
C GLU A 167 8.19 -11.09 7.20
N LYS A 168 9.10 -10.17 7.54
CA LYS A 168 9.18 -9.58 8.88
C LYS A 168 7.89 -8.86 9.29
N GLY A 169 7.31 -8.10 8.37
CA GLY A 169 6.06 -7.37 8.60
C GLY A 169 4.87 -8.31 8.82
N LEU A 170 4.67 -9.30 7.95
CA LEU A 170 3.56 -10.26 8.04
C LEU A 170 3.69 -11.21 9.24
N ALA A 171 4.90 -11.48 9.73
CA ALA A 171 5.08 -12.22 10.97
C ALA A 171 4.46 -11.50 12.20
N LYS A 172 4.45 -10.16 12.19
CA LYS A 172 3.84 -9.33 13.25
C LYS A 172 2.41 -8.91 12.92
N TYR A 173 2.13 -8.66 11.65
CA TYR A 173 0.87 -8.13 11.12
C TYR A 173 0.29 -9.08 10.05
N PRO A 174 -0.12 -10.30 10.42
CA PRO A 174 -0.51 -11.35 9.45
C PRO A 174 -1.74 -11.01 8.60
N ASN A 175 -2.51 -10.00 9.01
CA ASN A 175 -3.72 -9.54 8.32
C ASN A 175 -3.52 -8.22 7.56
N ASN A 176 -2.29 -7.72 7.46
CA ASN A 176 -2.02 -6.49 6.73
C ASN A 176 -2.20 -6.69 5.22
N ALA A 177 -3.25 -6.09 4.66
CA ALA A 177 -3.63 -6.28 3.26
C ALA A 177 -2.57 -5.72 2.28
N LYS A 178 -1.97 -4.56 2.59
CA LYS A 178 -0.96 -3.94 1.72
C LYS A 178 0.35 -4.72 1.70
N LEU A 179 0.75 -5.32 2.81
CA LEU A 179 1.92 -6.21 2.85
C LEU A 179 1.67 -7.48 2.04
N LYS A 180 0.47 -8.06 2.07
CA LYS A 180 0.08 -9.19 1.20
C LYS A 180 0.05 -8.81 -0.28
N GLU A 181 -0.42 -7.61 -0.60
CA GLU A 181 -0.39 -7.07 -1.95
C GLU A 181 1.06 -6.88 -2.44
N ASN A 182 1.89 -6.20 -1.64
CA ASN A 182 3.32 -6.05 -1.89
C ASN A 182 4.01 -7.42 -2.02
N GLN A 183 3.62 -8.42 -1.24
CA GLN A 183 4.15 -9.79 -1.34
C GLN A 183 3.91 -10.37 -2.74
N THR A 184 2.67 -10.26 -3.21
CA THR A 184 2.29 -10.74 -4.55
C THR A 184 3.09 -10.01 -5.63
N ASN A 185 3.20 -8.68 -5.54
CA ASN A 185 4.00 -7.88 -6.47
C ASN A 185 5.49 -8.24 -6.43
N ALA A 186 6.04 -8.55 -5.26
CA ALA A 186 7.42 -8.96 -5.10
C ALA A 186 7.70 -10.33 -5.72
N TYR A 187 6.80 -11.31 -5.56
CA TYR A 187 6.93 -12.61 -6.20
C TYR A 187 6.83 -12.52 -7.72
N LEU A 188 5.90 -11.69 -8.22
CA LEU A 188 5.78 -11.40 -9.64
C LEU A 188 7.06 -10.79 -10.23
N ALA A 189 7.66 -9.82 -9.52
CA ALA A 189 8.85 -9.13 -9.99
C ALA A 189 10.14 -9.96 -9.82
N SER A 190 10.21 -10.87 -8.84
CA SER A 190 11.40 -11.72 -8.59
C SER A 190 11.43 -13.00 -9.44
N GLY A 191 10.33 -13.37 -10.10
CA GLY A 191 10.22 -14.64 -10.84
C GLY A 191 10.06 -15.88 -9.94
N ASN A 192 10.04 -15.71 -8.62
CA ASN A 192 9.85 -16.79 -7.62
C ASN A 192 8.38 -17.28 -7.53
N THR A 193 7.70 -17.34 -8.66
CA THR A 193 6.25 -17.62 -8.78
C THR A 193 5.91 -19.00 -8.23
N GLU A 194 6.73 -20.01 -8.48
CA GLU A 194 6.48 -21.39 -8.03
C GLU A 194 6.41 -21.50 -6.50
N LYS A 195 7.37 -20.89 -5.80
CA LYS A 195 7.40 -20.86 -4.33
C LYS A 195 6.15 -20.18 -3.76
N PHE A 196 5.71 -19.09 -4.39
CA PHE A 196 4.50 -18.39 -3.96
C PHE A 196 3.23 -19.19 -4.22
N VAL A 197 3.12 -19.84 -5.38
CA VAL A 197 2.00 -20.73 -5.70
C VAL A 197 1.91 -21.88 -4.70
N ALA A 198 3.03 -22.51 -4.34
CA ALA A 198 3.06 -23.55 -3.31
C ALA A 198 2.53 -23.02 -1.96
N GLY A 199 3.03 -21.87 -1.52
CA GLY A 199 2.57 -21.22 -0.29
C GLY A 199 1.08 -20.86 -0.30
N LEU A 200 0.57 -20.33 -1.42
CA LEU A 200 -0.86 -20.04 -1.58
C LEU A 200 -1.71 -21.31 -1.50
N LYS A 201 -1.28 -22.40 -2.13
CA LYS A 201 -1.97 -23.70 -2.05
C LYS A 201 -2.01 -24.24 -0.62
N GLU A 202 -0.91 -24.13 0.14
CA GLU A 202 -0.90 -24.52 1.55
C GLU A 202 -1.83 -23.65 2.41
N GLN A 203 -1.88 -22.34 2.16
CA GLN A 203 -2.78 -21.43 2.86
C GLN A 203 -4.24 -21.74 2.54
N LEU A 204 -4.56 -22.01 1.28
CA LEU A 204 -5.91 -22.39 0.84
C LEU A 204 -6.33 -23.77 1.37
N ALA A 205 -5.39 -24.70 1.56
CA ALA A 205 -5.68 -25.98 2.22
C ALA A 205 -6.09 -25.78 3.69
N LYS A 206 -5.56 -24.76 4.37
CA LYS A 206 -5.92 -24.41 5.75
C LYS A 206 -7.18 -23.54 5.83
N ASN A 207 -7.35 -22.62 4.89
CA ASN A 207 -8.50 -21.72 4.80
C ASN A 207 -9.00 -21.64 3.35
N PRO A 208 -9.91 -22.54 2.94
CA PRO A 208 -10.43 -22.56 1.57
C PRO A 208 -11.37 -21.41 1.25
N ASN A 209 -11.77 -20.61 2.24
CA ASN A 209 -12.70 -19.49 2.08
C ASN A 209 -11.99 -18.13 1.95
N ASP A 210 -10.67 -18.11 1.75
CA ASP A 210 -9.92 -16.87 1.52
C ASP A 210 -9.99 -16.46 0.03
N ALA A 211 -10.94 -15.58 -0.28
CA ALA A 211 -11.13 -15.05 -1.63
C ALA A 211 -9.86 -14.36 -2.19
N THR A 212 -9.05 -13.74 -1.33
CA THR A 212 -7.84 -13.02 -1.74
C THR A 212 -6.75 -14.00 -2.17
N ASN A 213 -6.60 -15.11 -1.45
CA ASN A 213 -5.63 -16.14 -1.83
C ASN A 213 -6.05 -16.90 -3.09
N TRP A 214 -7.34 -17.16 -3.30
CA TRP A 214 -7.84 -17.69 -4.57
C TRP A 214 -7.54 -16.73 -5.73
N TYR A 215 -7.80 -15.44 -5.54
CA TYR A 215 -7.47 -14.41 -6.52
C TYR A 215 -5.96 -14.40 -6.83
N ASN A 216 -5.10 -14.33 -5.82
CA ASN A 216 -3.64 -14.30 -6.00
C ASN A 216 -3.12 -15.56 -6.69
N LEU A 217 -3.68 -16.74 -6.36
CA LEU A 217 -3.34 -17.99 -7.03
C LEU A 217 -3.70 -17.94 -8.51
N GLY A 218 -4.88 -17.42 -8.85
CA GLY A 218 -5.29 -17.18 -10.22
C GLY A 218 -4.34 -16.24 -10.97
N VAL A 219 -3.92 -15.13 -10.34
CA VAL A 219 -2.96 -14.18 -10.95
C VAL A 219 -1.63 -14.88 -11.26
N MET A 220 -1.15 -15.78 -10.39
CA MET A 220 0.07 -16.53 -10.64
C MET A 220 -0.10 -17.58 -11.75
N GLN A 221 -1.23 -18.29 -11.75
CA GLN A 221 -1.54 -19.31 -12.75
C GLN A 221 -1.78 -18.71 -14.14
N ALA A 222 -2.29 -17.48 -14.23
CA ALA A 222 -2.51 -16.80 -15.51
C ALA A 222 -1.20 -16.43 -16.24
N LYS A 223 -0.03 -16.57 -15.59
CA LYS A 223 1.28 -16.20 -16.18
C LYS A 223 1.75 -17.13 -17.27
N THR A 224 1.29 -18.37 -17.29
CA THR A 224 1.71 -19.33 -18.31
C THR A 224 0.50 -19.94 -19.00
N PRO A 225 0.56 -20.18 -20.32
CA PRO A 225 -0.55 -20.82 -21.04
C PRO A 225 -0.93 -22.19 -20.48
N ALA A 226 0.03 -22.92 -19.89
CA ALA A 226 -0.19 -24.25 -19.34
C ALA A 226 -1.17 -24.26 -18.15
N THR A 227 -1.23 -23.16 -17.39
CA THR A 227 -2.03 -23.06 -16.15
C THR A 227 -3.23 -22.11 -16.29
N VAL A 228 -3.57 -21.69 -17.51
CA VAL A 228 -4.63 -20.70 -17.75
C VAL A 228 -6.02 -21.18 -17.30
N ASN A 229 -6.32 -22.46 -17.46
CA ASN A 229 -7.59 -23.04 -17.01
C ASN A 229 -7.68 -23.07 -15.48
N ASP A 230 -6.58 -23.40 -14.81
CA ASP A 230 -6.53 -23.35 -13.34
C ASP A 230 -6.74 -21.91 -12.84
N ALA A 231 -6.20 -20.92 -13.56
CA ALA A 231 -6.39 -19.52 -13.23
C ALA A 231 -7.87 -19.11 -13.29
N LEU A 232 -8.58 -19.52 -14.34
CA LEU A 232 -10.02 -19.26 -14.48
C LEU A 232 -10.81 -19.88 -13.31
N GLU A 233 -10.49 -21.10 -12.89
CA GLU A 233 -11.15 -21.74 -11.74
C GLU A 233 -10.83 -21.02 -10.43
N SER A 234 -9.57 -20.63 -10.21
CA SER A 234 -9.16 -19.86 -9.05
C SER A 234 -9.88 -18.50 -8.97
N PHE A 235 -10.00 -17.78 -10.08
CA PHE A 235 -10.74 -16.52 -10.10
C PHE A 235 -12.25 -16.71 -9.89
N LYS A 236 -12.85 -17.78 -10.45
CA LYS A 236 -14.24 -18.15 -10.18
C LYS A 236 -14.47 -18.39 -8.68
N LYS A 237 -13.57 -19.12 -8.01
CA LYS A 237 -13.62 -19.32 -6.56
C LYS A 237 -13.53 -18.00 -5.79
N ALA A 238 -12.67 -17.08 -6.23
CA ALA A 238 -12.56 -15.77 -5.61
C ALA A 238 -13.87 -14.96 -5.68
N ILE A 239 -14.57 -14.95 -6.84
CA ILE A 239 -15.86 -14.24 -6.99
C ILE A 239 -17.04 -14.96 -6.32
N GLU A 240 -16.99 -16.29 -6.19
CA GLU A 240 -17.98 -17.05 -5.40
C GLU A 240 -17.94 -16.63 -3.92
N LEU A 241 -16.73 -16.48 -3.38
CA LEU A 241 -16.51 -16.08 -1.99
C LEU A 241 -16.68 -14.57 -1.77
N LYS A 242 -16.39 -13.76 -2.78
CA LYS A 242 -16.48 -12.30 -2.74
C LYS A 242 -17.12 -11.76 -4.04
N PRO A 243 -18.46 -11.63 -4.09
CA PRO A 243 -19.19 -11.21 -5.29
C PRO A 243 -18.95 -9.77 -5.75
N ASP A 244 -18.31 -8.92 -4.94
CA ASP A 244 -17.94 -7.55 -5.30
C ASP A 244 -16.44 -7.42 -5.67
N PHE A 245 -15.75 -8.53 -5.93
CA PHE A 245 -14.32 -8.54 -6.22
C PHE A 245 -14.00 -8.11 -7.66
N ALA A 246 -14.07 -6.80 -7.92
CA ALA A 246 -13.84 -6.20 -9.25
C ALA A 246 -12.57 -6.71 -9.94
N ASN A 247 -11.44 -6.78 -9.24
CA ASN A 247 -10.17 -7.25 -9.81
C ASN A 247 -10.23 -8.72 -10.28
N ALA A 248 -10.99 -9.59 -9.60
CA ALA A 248 -11.16 -10.98 -10.01
C ALA A 248 -12.01 -11.09 -11.28
N TYR A 249 -13.07 -10.27 -11.40
CA TYR A 249 -13.84 -10.18 -12.64
C TYR A 249 -13.00 -9.64 -13.81
N GLN A 250 -12.22 -8.59 -13.59
CA GLN A 250 -11.29 -8.06 -14.59
C GLN A 250 -10.35 -9.16 -15.12
N ASN A 251 -9.74 -9.93 -14.22
CA ASN A 251 -8.84 -11.02 -14.61
C ASN A 251 -9.58 -12.16 -15.33
N LEU A 252 -10.81 -12.51 -14.93
CA LEU A 252 -11.65 -13.47 -15.66
C LEU A 252 -11.92 -13.00 -17.09
N VAL A 253 -12.26 -11.74 -17.30
CA VAL A 253 -12.51 -11.17 -18.63
C VAL A 253 -11.27 -11.30 -19.51
N TYR A 254 -10.13 -10.79 -19.07
CA TYR A 254 -8.91 -10.81 -19.88
C TYR A 254 -8.36 -12.22 -20.09
N THR A 255 -8.47 -13.09 -19.08
CA THR A 255 -8.04 -14.49 -19.20
C THR A 255 -8.93 -15.28 -20.16
N THR A 256 -10.24 -14.98 -20.18
CA THR A 256 -11.21 -15.61 -21.11
C THR A 256 -11.02 -15.11 -22.55
N ILE A 257 -10.75 -13.82 -22.74
CA ILE A 257 -10.48 -13.23 -24.06
C ILE A 257 -9.16 -13.76 -24.64
N GLY A 258 -8.12 -13.83 -23.79
CA GLY A 258 -6.77 -14.24 -24.19
C GLY A 258 -6.03 -13.17 -25.00
N ASP A 259 -5.01 -13.58 -25.74
CA ASP A 259 -4.25 -12.69 -26.63
C ASP A 259 -5.02 -12.40 -27.92
N ASP A 260 -5.95 -11.43 -27.83
CA ASP A 260 -6.78 -11.05 -28.97
C ASP A 260 -5.97 -10.41 -30.11
N SER A 261 -4.88 -9.71 -29.79
CA SER A 261 -4.01 -9.06 -30.77
C SER A 261 -3.39 -10.08 -31.74
N LYS A 262 -2.93 -11.22 -31.20
CA LYS A 262 -2.41 -12.33 -32.02
C LYS A 262 -3.48 -12.88 -32.96
N ILE A 263 -4.72 -13.03 -32.48
CA ILE A 263 -5.83 -13.55 -33.27
C ILE A 263 -6.25 -12.57 -34.37
N VAL A 264 -6.31 -11.27 -34.07
CA VAL A 264 -6.60 -10.23 -35.07
C VAL A 264 -5.52 -10.19 -36.16
N THR A 265 -4.25 -10.33 -35.78
CA THR A 265 -3.14 -10.41 -36.73
C THR A 265 -3.30 -11.60 -37.68
N GLU A 266 -3.62 -12.78 -37.13
CA GLU A 266 -3.85 -14.00 -37.91
C GLU A 266 -5.07 -13.87 -38.85
N ILE A 267 -6.18 -13.32 -38.36
CA ILE A 267 -7.37 -13.03 -39.16
C ILE A 267 -7.01 -12.14 -40.36
N ASN A 268 -6.26 -11.06 -40.15
CA ASN A 268 -5.91 -10.12 -41.20
C ASN A 268 -4.99 -10.77 -42.26
N ALA A 269 -4.05 -11.62 -41.84
CA ALA A 269 -3.19 -12.37 -42.76
C ALA A 269 -3.97 -13.36 -43.63
N LEU A 270 -5.01 -14.01 -43.07
CA LEU A 270 -5.82 -14.99 -43.78
C LEU A 270 -6.94 -14.38 -44.62
N ARG A 271 -7.37 -13.16 -44.34
CA ARG A 271 -8.61 -12.57 -44.89
C ARG A 271 -8.67 -12.56 -46.41
N LYS A 272 -7.56 -12.33 -47.09
CA LYS A 272 -7.51 -12.28 -48.56
C LYS A 272 -7.41 -13.66 -49.19
N ASP A 273 -6.49 -14.49 -48.69
CA ASP A 273 -6.08 -15.72 -49.37
C ASP A 273 -6.82 -16.97 -48.87
N LYS A 274 -7.37 -16.92 -47.64
CA LYS A 274 -8.08 -18.03 -46.97
C LYS A 274 -9.29 -17.51 -46.18
N PRO A 275 -10.34 -16.99 -46.85
CA PRO A 275 -11.47 -16.34 -46.19
C PRO A 275 -12.24 -17.26 -45.23
N ASP A 276 -12.35 -18.55 -45.51
CA ASP A 276 -13.03 -19.51 -44.62
C ASP A 276 -12.26 -19.71 -43.31
N ALA A 277 -10.93 -19.79 -43.37
CA ALA A 277 -10.07 -19.89 -42.19
C ALA A 277 -10.14 -18.60 -41.35
N ALA A 278 -10.14 -17.43 -42.01
CA ALA A 278 -10.35 -16.15 -41.33
C ALA A 278 -11.73 -16.07 -40.65
N THR A 279 -12.78 -16.56 -41.30
CA THR A 279 -14.15 -16.59 -40.75
C THR A 279 -14.21 -17.45 -39.50
N LYS A 280 -13.59 -18.64 -39.52
CA LYS A 280 -13.51 -19.51 -38.34
C LYS A 280 -12.88 -18.81 -37.14
N LEU A 281 -11.76 -18.11 -37.32
CA LEU A 281 -11.11 -17.36 -36.25
C LEU A 281 -11.95 -16.18 -35.74
N ILE A 282 -12.71 -15.52 -36.64
CA ILE A 282 -13.65 -14.46 -36.26
C ILE A 282 -14.76 -15.02 -35.37
N ASP A 283 -15.30 -16.19 -35.70
CA ASP A 283 -16.36 -16.83 -34.92
C ASP A 283 -15.84 -17.32 -33.55
N GLU A 284 -14.65 -17.92 -33.50
CA GLU A 284 -13.97 -18.29 -32.24
C GLU A 284 -13.68 -17.07 -31.37
N ARG A 285 -13.23 -15.96 -31.97
CA ARG A 285 -13.05 -14.69 -31.28
C ARG A 285 -14.37 -14.19 -30.71
N LYS A 286 -15.43 -14.16 -31.51
CA LYS A 286 -16.77 -13.76 -31.04
C LYS A 286 -17.26 -14.64 -29.89
N ALA A 287 -17.02 -15.96 -29.95
CA ALA A 287 -17.39 -16.89 -28.89
C ALA A 287 -16.65 -16.57 -27.57
N ARG A 288 -15.34 -16.33 -27.59
CA ARG A 288 -14.57 -15.94 -26.39
C ARG A 288 -15.08 -14.64 -25.77
N PHE A 289 -15.32 -13.62 -26.59
CA PHE A 289 -15.86 -12.34 -26.10
C PHE A 289 -17.29 -12.49 -25.54
N THR A 290 -18.11 -13.38 -26.12
CA THR A 290 -19.44 -13.71 -25.58
C THR A 290 -19.35 -14.40 -24.23
N GLN A 291 -18.38 -15.31 -24.04
CA GLN A 291 -18.12 -15.95 -22.74
C GLN A 291 -17.62 -14.96 -21.67
N ALA A 292 -16.83 -13.96 -22.08
CA ALA A 292 -16.31 -12.94 -21.18
C ALA A 292 -17.36 -11.89 -20.76
N LEU A 293 -18.41 -11.69 -21.56
CA LEU A 293 -19.45 -10.67 -21.35
C LEU A 293 -20.05 -10.67 -19.93
N PRO A 294 -20.57 -11.78 -19.36
CA PRO A 294 -21.16 -11.77 -18.01
C PRO A 294 -20.15 -11.36 -16.93
N PHE A 295 -18.86 -11.68 -17.10
CA PHE A 295 -17.81 -11.25 -16.18
C PHE A 295 -17.55 -9.75 -16.31
N ALA A 296 -17.57 -9.20 -17.54
CA ALA A 296 -17.38 -7.78 -17.77
C ALA A 296 -18.56 -6.94 -17.23
N GLU A 297 -19.79 -7.43 -17.37
CA GLU A 297 -20.97 -6.78 -16.78
C GLU A 297 -20.90 -6.79 -15.25
N SER A 298 -20.45 -7.90 -14.66
CA SER A 298 -20.23 -8.00 -13.21
C SER A 298 -19.07 -7.14 -12.73
N TRP A 299 -17.99 -7.01 -13.51
CA TRP A 299 -16.88 -6.11 -13.23
C TRP A 299 -17.35 -4.65 -13.16
N TYR A 300 -18.07 -4.19 -14.17
CA TYR A 300 -18.63 -2.82 -14.17
C TYR A 300 -19.63 -2.61 -13.03
N LYS A 301 -20.43 -3.62 -12.68
CA LYS A 301 -21.32 -3.53 -11.51
C LYS A 301 -20.54 -3.40 -10.19
N ALA A 302 -19.43 -4.13 -10.05
CA ALA A 302 -18.58 -4.09 -8.86
C ALA A 302 -17.78 -2.79 -8.75
N ASP A 303 -17.36 -2.21 -9.88
CA ASP A 303 -16.71 -0.90 -9.94
C ASP A 303 -17.27 -0.02 -11.08
N PRO A 304 -18.39 0.70 -10.81
CA PRO A 304 -19.05 1.53 -11.82
C PRO A 304 -18.24 2.75 -12.26
N LYS A 305 -17.14 3.07 -11.58
CA LYS A 305 -16.26 4.20 -11.92
C LYS A 305 -15.05 3.76 -12.75
N SER A 306 -14.88 2.45 -12.97
CA SER A 306 -13.80 1.92 -13.78
C SER A 306 -13.99 2.26 -15.27
N ILE A 307 -13.15 3.16 -15.78
CA ILE A 307 -13.07 3.46 -17.22
C ILE A 307 -12.65 2.21 -18.00
N ASP A 308 -11.79 1.37 -17.43
CA ASP A 308 -11.32 0.13 -18.05
C ASP A 308 -12.46 -0.89 -18.21
N ALA A 309 -13.33 -1.03 -17.21
CA ALA A 309 -14.51 -1.90 -17.28
C ALA A 309 -15.46 -1.46 -18.41
N VAL A 310 -15.74 -0.15 -18.48
CA VAL A 310 -16.61 0.43 -19.53
C VAL A 310 -15.98 0.28 -20.92
N SER A 311 -14.69 0.55 -21.06
CA SER A 311 -13.95 0.39 -22.32
C SER A 311 -13.97 -1.06 -22.80
N THR A 312 -13.77 -2.01 -21.88
CA THR A 312 -13.78 -3.44 -22.17
C THR A 312 -15.18 -3.92 -22.56
N LEU A 313 -16.23 -3.48 -21.87
CA LEU A 313 -17.62 -3.76 -22.26
C LEU A 313 -17.95 -3.22 -23.64
N LYS A 314 -17.55 -1.97 -23.94
CA LYS A 314 -17.71 -1.37 -25.27
C LYS A 314 -17.07 -2.24 -26.34
N GLU A 315 -15.84 -2.69 -26.13
CA GLU A 315 -15.15 -3.58 -27.06
C GLU A 315 -15.90 -4.90 -27.24
N ILE A 316 -16.30 -5.56 -26.15
CA ILE A 316 -17.11 -6.79 -26.20
C ILE A 316 -18.38 -6.60 -27.01
N TYR A 317 -19.09 -5.48 -26.85
CA TYR A 317 -20.28 -5.18 -27.62
C TYR A 317 -19.99 -4.89 -29.10
N VAL A 318 -18.83 -4.31 -29.45
CA VAL A 318 -18.40 -4.19 -30.86
C VAL A 318 -18.20 -5.58 -31.48
N VAL A 319 -17.47 -6.46 -30.79
CA VAL A 319 -17.18 -7.82 -31.29
C VAL A 319 -18.44 -8.67 -31.41
N THR A 320 -19.34 -8.56 -30.45
CA THR A 320 -20.61 -9.30 -30.41
C THR A 320 -21.71 -8.66 -31.26
N LYS A 321 -21.46 -7.48 -31.85
CA LYS A 321 -22.35 -6.69 -32.72
C LYS A 321 -23.58 -6.11 -32.01
N ASN A 322 -23.48 -5.78 -30.73
CA ASN A 322 -24.53 -5.09 -29.97
C ASN A 322 -24.34 -3.56 -30.00
N MET A 323 -24.71 -2.93 -31.12
CA MET A 323 -24.39 -1.52 -31.38
C MET A 323 -25.12 -0.51 -30.48
N ASP A 324 -26.27 -0.87 -29.92
CA ASP A 324 -26.98 -0.01 -28.97
C ASP A 324 -26.21 0.07 -27.65
N LYS A 325 -25.71 -1.07 -27.15
CA LYS A 325 -24.84 -1.10 -25.98
C LYS A 325 -23.48 -0.44 -26.23
N VAL A 326 -22.95 -0.47 -27.45
CA VAL A 326 -21.74 0.31 -27.80
C VAL A 326 -21.99 1.81 -27.60
N LYS A 327 -23.13 2.35 -28.05
CA LYS A 327 -23.47 3.76 -27.86
C LYS A 327 -23.60 4.12 -26.37
N GLU A 328 -24.23 3.25 -25.59
CA GLU A 328 -24.37 3.40 -24.13
C GLU A 328 -23.00 3.46 -23.44
N MET A 329 -22.13 2.49 -23.69
CA MET A 329 -20.80 2.45 -23.06
C MET A 329 -19.92 3.63 -23.50
N LYS A 330 -20.02 4.06 -24.77
CA LYS A 330 -19.30 5.25 -25.25
C LYS A 330 -19.72 6.52 -24.52
N ALA A 331 -21.02 6.69 -24.24
CA ALA A 331 -21.51 7.82 -23.45
C ALA A 331 -20.97 7.76 -22.01
N LYS A 332 -20.97 6.56 -21.41
CA LYS A 332 -20.49 6.35 -20.04
C LYS A 332 -18.99 6.60 -19.88
N GLU A 333 -18.19 6.16 -20.83
CA GLU A 333 -16.75 6.39 -20.86
C GLU A 333 -16.41 7.89 -20.95
N ALA A 334 -17.17 8.66 -21.73
CA ALA A 334 -17.02 10.11 -21.83
C ALA A 334 -17.37 10.82 -20.51
N GLU A 335 -18.46 10.40 -19.85
CA GLU A 335 -18.87 10.90 -18.52
C GLU A 335 -17.75 10.68 -17.48
N LEU A 336 -17.22 9.45 -17.39
CA LEU A 336 -16.17 9.10 -16.43
C LEU A 336 -14.86 9.84 -16.73
N SER A 337 -14.48 9.97 -18.01
CA SER A 337 -13.27 10.68 -18.42
C SER A 337 -13.35 12.18 -18.11
N ALA A 338 -14.53 12.79 -18.19
CA ALA A 338 -14.73 14.18 -17.82
C ALA A 338 -14.64 14.40 -16.30
N ALA A 339 -15.13 13.45 -15.49
CA ALA A 339 -15.08 13.51 -14.04
C ALA A 339 -13.66 13.30 -13.45
N ALA A 340 -12.73 12.75 -14.24
CA ALA A 340 -11.35 12.48 -13.83
C ALA A 340 -10.39 13.67 -14.08
N LYS A 341 -10.84 14.75 -14.73
CA LYS A 341 -10.08 15.97 -15.01
C LYS A 341 -10.28 17.03 -13.94
#